data_AF-A0AA88SNA0-F1
#
_entry.id   AF-A0AA88SNA0-F1
#
_cell.length_a   1.000
_cell.length_b   1.000
_cell.length_c   1.000
_cell.angle_alpha   90.00
_cell.angle_beta   90.00
_cell.angle_gamma   90.00
#
_symmetry.space_group_name_H-M   'P 1'
#
loop_
_entity.id
_entity.type
_entity.pdbx_description
1 polymer ?
#
loop_
_entity_poly.entity_id
_entity_poly.type
_entity_poly.pdbx_seq_one_letter_code
_entity_poly.pdbx_strand_id
1 'polypeptide(L)'
;MPTLGKLQNLKILRLDEHSYIGREIVCSHNEFPQLEFLELYNLDQLEDWTGEGGAMPRLRGLYISFCRKLKMIPEGLKSLTTLRDLTFGDLSTSLLSRVRGTQEKEGEDFYKVKHIPSITFLHKV
;
A
#
# COMPACT_ATOMS: atom_id res chain seq x y z
N MET A 1 -1.02 11.28 6.14
CA MET A 1 -1.86 11.00 7.32
C MET A 1 -1.14 11.42 8.61
N PRO A 2 -0.86 12.71 8.76
CA PRO A 2 0.10 13.16 9.78
C PRO A 2 -0.39 12.98 11.22
N THR A 3 -1.70 13.04 11.47
CA THR A 3 -2.24 12.87 12.82
C THR A 3 -2.13 11.42 13.31
N LEU A 4 -2.50 10.46 12.46
CA LEU A 4 -2.41 9.03 12.79
C LEU A 4 -0.96 8.55 12.83
N GLY A 5 -0.08 9.11 11.98
CA GLY A 5 1.34 8.79 11.93
C GLY A 5 2.09 9.02 13.23
N LYS A 6 1.58 9.91 14.10
CA LYS A 6 2.17 10.23 15.41
C LYS A 6 1.82 9.21 16.50
N LEU A 7 0.88 8.29 16.25
CA LEU A 7 0.45 7.29 17.23
C LEU A 7 1.54 6.24 17.44
N GLN A 8 2.32 6.42 18.51
CA GLN A 8 3.55 5.65 18.77
C GLN A 8 3.31 4.16 19.03
N ASN A 9 2.10 3.75 19.40
CA ASN A 9 1.76 2.37 19.75
C ASN A 9 0.77 1.72 18.75
N LEU A 10 0.43 2.41 17.66
CA LEU A 10 -0.51 1.88 16.68
C LEU A 10 0.14 0.71 15.92
N LYS A 11 -0.42 -0.49 16.09
CA LYS A 11 0.06 -1.72 15.42
C LYS A 11 -0.75 -2.10 14.20
N ILE A 12 -2.03 -1.78 14.21
CA ILE A 12 -2.98 -2.12 13.15
C ILE A 12 -3.72 -0.85 12.80
N LEU A 13 -3.71 -0.50 11.51
CA LEU A 13 -4.51 0.58 10.96
C LEU A 13 -5.35 0.01 9.84
N ARG A 14 -6.68 0.12 9.99
CA ARG A 14 -7.64 -0.23 8.96
C ARG A 14 -8.42 1.00 8.57
N LEU A 15 -8.42 1.29 7.28
CA LEU A 15 -9.19 2.36 6.68
C LEU A 15 -10.15 1.71 5.69
N ASP A 16 -11.41 1.65 6.11
CA ASP A 16 -12.53 1.10 5.35
C ASP A 16 -13.25 2.20 4.56
N GLU A 17 -14.32 1.83 3.87
CA GLU A 17 -15.23 2.72 3.17
C GLU A 17 -15.59 3.93 4.04
N HIS A 18 -15.52 5.12 3.43
CA HIS A 18 -15.79 6.41 4.07
C HIS A 18 -14.90 6.80 5.27
N SER A 19 -13.94 5.97 5.71
CA SER A 19 -13.01 6.32 6.80
C SER A 19 -11.99 7.40 6.39
N TYR A 20 -11.76 7.53 5.10
CA TYR A 20 -10.82 8.49 4.52
C TYR A 20 -11.38 9.08 3.23
N ILE A 21 -11.62 10.39 3.26
CA ILE A 21 -12.19 11.17 2.12
C ILE A 21 -11.13 11.95 1.35
N GLY A 22 -9.87 11.88 1.78
CA GLY A 22 -8.77 12.56 1.10
C GLY A 22 -8.38 11.87 -0.20
N ARG A 23 -7.72 12.62 -1.08
CA ARG A 23 -7.23 12.10 -2.36
C ARG A 23 -5.79 11.60 -2.30
N GLU A 24 -5.06 11.96 -1.25
CA GLU A 24 -3.63 11.68 -1.13
C GLU A 24 -3.25 11.20 0.27
N ILE A 25 -2.69 9.99 0.33
CA ILE A 25 -2.02 9.51 1.54
C ILE A 25 -0.55 9.88 1.44
N VAL A 26 -0.07 10.70 2.38
CA VAL A 26 1.35 10.96 2.59
C VAL A 26 1.80 10.29 3.90
N CYS A 27 2.80 9.42 3.84
CA CYS A 27 3.48 8.86 5.01
C CYS A 27 4.94 9.31 5.02
N SER A 28 5.28 10.16 5.99
CA SER A 28 6.62 10.73 6.14
C SER A 28 7.53 9.84 6.98
N HIS A 29 8.83 10.10 6.91
CA HIS A 29 9.83 9.41 7.74
C HIS A 29 9.47 9.40 9.24
N ASN A 30 9.71 8.27 9.92
CA ASN A 30 9.39 8.04 11.34
C ASN A 30 7.90 8.07 11.74
N GLU A 31 6.97 8.22 10.79
CA GLU A 31 5.56 7.98 11.09
C GLU A 31 5.28 6.49 11.25
N PHE A 32 4.33 6.17 12.14
CA PHE A 32 3.87 4.80 12.40
C PHE A 32 5.00 3.83 12.84
N PRO A 33 5.76 4.15 13.90
CA PRO A 33 6.97 3.38 14.27
C PRO A 33 6.68 1.92 14.68
N GLN A 34 5.44 1.62 15.09
CA GLN A 34 5.01 0.30 15.56
C GLN A 34 3.98 -0.37 14.64
N LEU A 35 3.67 0.21 13.48
CA LEU A 35 2.63 -0.33 12.62
C LEU A 35 3.12 -1.62 11.97
N GLU A 36 2.36 -2.70 12.18
CA GLU A 36 2.63 -4.04 11.67
C GLU A 36 1.68 -4.40 10.52
N PHE A 37 0.45 -3.87 10.54
CA PHE A 37 -0.56 -4.13 9.51
C PHE A 37 -1.28 -2.86 9.06
N LEU A 38 -1.32 -2.66 7.74
CA LEU A 38 -2.07 -1.59 7.09
C LEU A 38 -3.08 -2.17 6.11
N GLU A 39 -4.32 -1.75 6.26
CA GLU A 39 -5.43 -2.12 5.38
C GLU A 39 -6.07 -0.86 4.79
N LEU A 40 -6.10 -0.77 3.47
CA LEU A 40 -6.79 0.25 2.69
C LEU A 40 -7.91 -0.43 1.90
N TYR A 41 -9.14 -0.31 2.37
CA TYR A 41 -10.30 -0.94 1.77
C TYR A 41 -11.31 0.12 1.32
N ASN A 42 -11.73 0.03 0.06
CA ASN A 42 -12.79 0.84 -0.53
C ASN A 42 -12.60 2.36 -0.34
N LEU A 43 -11.37 2.84 -0.51
CA LEU A 43 -11.02 4.26 -0.47
C LEU A 43 -11.19 4.89 -1.85
N ASP A 44 -12.44 5.04 -2.29
CA ASP A 44 -12.81 5.43 -3.66
C ASP A 44 -12.30 6.82 -4.11
N GLN A 45 -11.89 7.69 -3.19
CA GLN A 45 -11.33 9.00 -3.52
C GLN A 45 -9.80 9.01 -3.54
N LEU A 46 -9.15 7.95 -3.05
CA LEU A 46 -7.70 7.85 -2.99
C LEU A 46 -7.13 7.73 -4.41
N GLU A 47 -6.40 8.76 -4.83
CA GLU A 47 -5.75 8.82 -6.14
C GLU A 47 -4.25 8.55 -6.02
N ASP A 48 -3.63 9.10 -4.98
CA ASP A 48 -2.19 9.15 -4.84
C ASP A 48 -1.75 8.64 -3.45
N TRP A 49 -0.72 7.81 -3.43
CA TRP A 49 -0.10 7.35 -2.20
C TRP A 49 1.41 7.57 -2.28
N THR A 50 1.88 8.50 -1.45
CA THR A 50 3.28 8.84 -1.28
C THR A 50 3.77 8.29 0.06
N GLY A 51 4.73 7.37 0.03
CA GLY A 51 5.42 6.87 1.21
C GLY A 51 6.91 7.10 1.02
N GLU A 52 7.53 7.82 1.96
CA GLU A 52 8.98 8.01 1.99
C GLU A 52 9.68 6.79 2.59
N GLY A 53 10.96 6.61 2.22
CA GLY A 53 11.82 5.62 2.88
C GLY A 53 11.91 5.88 4.38
N GLY A 54 11.53 4.88 5.18
CA GLY A 54 11.57 4.95 6.65
C GLY A 54 10.27 5.33 7.34
N ALA A 55 9.16 5.49 6.61
CA ALA A 55 7.82 5.38 7.20
C ALA A 55 7.50 3.91 7.53
N MET A 56 6.72 3.64 8.58
CA MET A 56 6.23 2.29 8.93
C MET A 56 7.31 1.19 8.95
N PRO A 57 8.43 1.37 9.68
CA PRO A 57 9.60 0.47 9.61
C PRO A 57 9.30 -0.99 10.02
N ARG A 58 8.19 -1.24 10.70
CA ARG A 58 7.79 -2.56 11.20
C ARG A 58 6.65 -3.20 10.39
N LEU A 59 6.25 -2.61 9.26
CA LEU A 59 5.12 -3.10 8.48
C LEU A 59 5.40 -4.52 7.97
N ARG A 60 4.51 -5.46 8.27
CA ARG A 60 4.60 -6.87 7.89
C ARG A 60 3.54 -7.27 6.88
N GLY A 61 2.36 -6.67 6.98
CA GLY A 61 1.24 -6.92 6.08
C GLY A 61 0.66 -5.64 5.50
N LEU A 62 0.45 -5.64 4.19
CA LEU A 62 -0.23 -4.58 3.46
C LEU A 62 -1.34 -5.17 2.61
N TYR A 63 -2.56 -4.70 2.84
CA TYR A 63 -3.73 -5.06 2.05
C TYR A 63 -4.34 -3.81 1.42
N ILE A 64 -4.51 -3.85 0.10
CA ILE A 64 -5.12 -2.76 -0.66
C ILE A 64 -6.23 -3.35 -1.52
N SER A 65 -7.47 -2.93 -1.27
CA SER A 65 -8.60 -3.44 -2.02
C SER A 65 -9.64 -2.38 -2.30
N PHE A 66 -10.32 -2.49 -3.45
CA PHE A 66 -11.34 -1.55 -3.90
C PHE A 66 -10.90 -0.07 -3.96
N CYS A 67 -9.59 0.21 -3.99
CA CYS A 67 -9.04 1.57 -4.15
C CYS A 67 -8.89 1.91 -5.64
N ARG A 68 -9.99 1.98 -6.39
CA ARG A 68 -9.97 1.98 -7.87
C ARG A 68 -9.35 3.22 -8.52
N LYS A 69 -9.31 4.35 -7.82
CA LYS A 69 -8.68 5.57 -8.33
C LYS A 69 -7.18 5.65 -8.05
N LEU A 70 -6.63 4.75 -7.24
CA LEU A 70 -5.21 4.74 -6.92
C LEU A 70 -4.40 4.49 -8.20
N LYS A 71 -3.50 5.43 -8.52
CA LYS A 71 -2.75 5.43 -9.79
C LYS A 71 -1.48 4.59 -9.72
N MET A 72 -0.84 4.58 -8.56
CA MET A 72 0.45 3.92 -8.34
C MET A 72 0.66 3.49 -6.90
N ILE A 73 1.57 2.53 -6.70
CA ILE A 73 2.08 2.20 -5.37
C ILE A 73 3.27 3.10 -5.00
N PRO A 74 3.46 3.43 -3.71
CA PRO A 74 4.50 4.38 -3.29
C PRO A 74 5.90 3.84 -3.52
N GLU A 75 6.82 4.75 -3.89
CA GLU A 75 8.24 4.45 -4.06
C GLU A 75 8.87 3.85 -2.79
N GLY A 76 8.43 4.31 -1.61
CA GLY A 76 8.93 3.84 -0.31
C GLY A 76 8.68 2.36 -0.02
N LEU A 77 7.77 1.66 -0.74
CA LEU A 77 7.58 0.21 -0.55
C LEU A 77 8.88 -0.56 -0.78
N LYS A 78 9.73 -0.11 -1.72
CA LYS A 78 11.02 -0.74 -2.02
C LYS A 78 11.98 -0.77 -0.83
N SER A 79 11.77 0.12 0.14
CA SER A 79 12.59 0.25 1.34
C SER A 79 12.03 -0.52 2.54
N LEU A 80 10.80 -1.05 2.45
CA LEU A 80 10.16 -1.82 3.52
C LEU A 80 10.64 -3.27 3.49
N THR A 81 11.82 -3.52 4.04
CA THR A 81 12.43 -4.86 4.11
C THR A 81 11.72 -5.80 5.10
N THR A 82 10.88 -5.26 5.98
CA THR A 82 10.08 -6.02 6.96
C THR A 82 8.75 -6.53 6.39
N LEU A 83 8.32 -6.00 5.24
CA LEU A 83 7.06 -6.36 4.59
C LEU A 83 7.12 -7.77 4.03
N ARG A 84 6.22 -8.63 4.50
CA ARG A 84 6.17 -10.06 4.14
C ARG A 84 5.03 -10.38 3.20
N ASP A 85 3.88 -9.76 3.46
CA ASP A 85 2.63 -10.07 2.78
C ASP A 85 2.06 -8.79 2.16
N LEU A 86 1.92 -8.81 0.83
CA LEU A 86 1.26 -7.77 0.05
C LEU A 86 0.10 -8.39 -0.70
N THR A 87 -1.10 -7.89 -0.46
CA THR A 87 -2.31 -8.37 -1.13
C THR A 87 -3.02 -7.21 -1.82
N PHE A 88 -3.36 -7.45 -3.09
CA PHE A 88 -4.18 -6.55 -3.88
C PHE A 88 -5.53 -7.22 -4.21
N GLY A 89 -6.62 -6.47 -4.08
CA GLY A 89 -7.97 -6.93 -4.48
C GLY A 89 -8.72 -5.85 -5.25
N ASP A 90 -9.41 -6.21 -6.33
CA ASP A 90 -10.33 -5.30 -7.04
C ASP A 90 -9.80 -3.86 -7.29
N LEU A 91 -8.53 -3.75 -7.71
CA LEU A 91 -7.91 -2.47 -8.11
C LEU A 91 -8.07 -2.20 -9.60
N SER A 92 -7.72 -0.99 -10.03
CA SER A 92 -7.73 -0.64 -11.46
C SER A 92 -6.79 -1.54 -12.25
N THR A 93 -7.21 -1.89 -13.47
CA THR A 93 -6.40 -2.71 -14.40
C THR A 93 -5.07 -2.03 -14.73
N SER A 94 -5.05 -0.69 -14.84
CA SER A 94 -3.84 0.10 -15.05
C SER A 94 -2.85 -0.06 -13.89
N LEU A 95 -3.28 0.11 -12.64
CA LEU A 95 -2.41 -0.08 -11.47
C LEU A 95 -1.89 -1.53 -11.39
N LEU A 96 -2.79 -2.51 -11.56
CA LEU A 96 -2.42 -3.93 -11.53
C LEU A 96 -1.40 -4.28 -12.62
N SER A 97 -1.56 -3.76 -13.84
CA SER A 97 -0.59 -3.97 -14.92
C SER A 97 0.78 -3.34 -14.64
N ARG A 98 0.82 -2.20 -13.93
CA ARG A 98 2.08 -1.58 -13.52
C ARG A 98 2.81 -2.42 -12.48
N VAL A 99 2.10 -3.11 -11.59
CA VAL A 99 2.73 -3.97 -10.58
C VAL A 99 3.06 -5.37 -11.13
N ARG A 100 2.12 -6.03 -11.82
CA ARG A 100 2.27 -7.41 -12.31
C ARG A 100 3.08 -7.50 -13.60
N GLY A 101 2.93 -6.52 -14.48
CA GLY A 101 3.41 -6.62 -15.85
C GLY A 101 2.57 -7.58 -16.69
N THR A 102 3.19 -8.10 -17.75
CA THR A 102 2.64 -9.10 -18.66
C THR A 102 3.42 -10.41 -18.52
N GLN A 103 3.06 -11.42 -19.31
CA GLN A 103 3.82 -12.68 -19.37
C GLN A 103 5.27 -12.49 -19.86
N GLU A 104 5.52 -11.43 -20.63
CA GLU A 104 6.80 -11.21 -21.31
C GLU A 104 7.67 -10.18 -20.59
N LYS A 105 7.08 -9.31 -19.78
CA LYS A 105 7.79 -8.18 -19.15
C LYS A 105 7.25 -7.89 -17.76
N GLU A 106 8.16 -7.68 -16.82
CA GLU A 106 7.83 -7.17 -15.50
C GLU A 106 7.10 -5.82 -15.58
N GLY A 107 6.20 -5.60 -14.62
CA GLY A 107 5.47 -4.35 -14.51
C GLY A 107 6.42 -3.19 -14.20
N GLU A 108 6.10 -2.00 -14.70
CA GLU A 108 6.89 -0.79 -14.47
C GLU A 108 7.17 -0.55 -12.98
N ASP A 109 6.22 -0.86 -12.10
CA ASP A 109 6.31 -0.69 -10.65
C ASP A 109 6.75 -1.98 -9.91
N PHE A 110 7.01 -3.09 -10.60
CA PHE A 110 7.33 -4.36 -9.95
C PHE A 110 8.59 -4.28 -9.08
N TYR A 111 9.57 -3.46 -9.48
CA TYR A 111 10.80 -3.24 -8.70
C TYR A 111 10.56 -2.70 -7.29
N LYS A 112 9.39 -2.09 -7.03
CA LYS A 112 9.01 -1.57 -5.71
C LYS A 112 8.56 -2.66 -4.74
N VAL A 113 8.19 -3.83 -5.26
CA VAL A 113 7.60 -4.93 -4.49
C VAL A 113 8.34 -6.25 -4.65
N LYS A 114 9.30 -6.35 -5.59
CA LYS A 114 10.04 -7.59 -5.90
C LYS A 114 10.76 -8.24 -4.71
N HIS A 115 11.06 -7.49 -3.65
CA HIS A 115 11.71 -7.99 -2.44
C HIS A 115 10.73 -8.63 -1.45
N ILE A 116 9.42 -8.50 -1.68
CA ILE A 116 8.36 -9.00 -0.79
C ILE A 116 8.14 -10.50 -1.08
N PRO A 117 8.26 -11.39 -0.07
CA PRO A 117 8.13 -12.84 -0.25
C PRO A 117 6.77 -13.33 -0.75
N SER A 118 5.67 -12.67 -0.35
CA SER A 118 4.30 -13.09 -0.65
C SER A 118 3.54 -11.94 -1.27
N ILE A 119 3.21 -12.06 -2.57
CA ILE A 119 2.40 -11.09 -3.31
C ILE A 119 1.17 -11.79 -3.87
N THR A 120 -0.02 -11.43 -3.35
CA THR A 120 -1.27 -12.11 -3.67
C THR A 120 -2.23 -11.24 -4.47
N PHE A 121 -2.66 -11.83 -5.59
CA PHE A 121 -3.63 -11.40 -6.59
C PHE A 121 -5.08 -11.83 -6.33
N LEU A 122 -5.90 -11.13 -5.53
CA LEU A 122 -7.30 -11.55 -5.37
C LEU A 122 -8.14 -11.15 -6.61
N HIS A 123 -8.86 -12.11 -7.18
CA HIS A 123 -9.85 -11.89 -8.24
C HIS A 123 -11.25 -12.06 -7.63
N LYS A 124 -12.23 -11.27 -8.09
CA LYS A 124 -13.63 -11.61 -7.87
C LYS A 124 -13.96 -12.93 -8.57
N VAL A 125 -14.51 -13.86 -7.81
CA VAL A 125 -15.30 -15.00 -8.33
C VAL A 125 -16.65 -14.47 -8.78
#